data_AF-A0A235BY96-F1
#
_entry.id   AF-A0A235BY96-F1
#
_cell.length_a   1.000
_cell.length_b   1.000
_cell.length_c   1.000
_cell.angle_alpha   90.00
_cell.angle_beta   90.00
_cell.angle_gamma   90.00
#
_symmetry.space_group_name_H-M   'P 1'
#
loop_
_entity.id
_entity.type
_entity.pdbx_description
1 polymer ?
#
loop_
_entity_poly.entity_id
_entity_poly.type
_entity_poly.pdbx_seq_one_letter_code
_entity_poly.pdbx_strand_id
1 'polypeptide(L)'
;NSYIYDRVLTQTTEELLADKNEIPEKYLLQLVEAYYSRIKQACSDDESRGILAAVRALDFEEVRKFRLIKDKLEKVDIFVELNDEAATVWSEYLELDKIADRFDRRLAFKRMRGRFFRYVVSPSTTKAQSNLPPEVNGMRYVGQQQLNEYYDLDTGFKTTPSSTIW
;
A
#
# COMPACT_ATOMS: atom_id res chain seq x y z
N ASN A 1 14.16 7.83 2.89
CA ASN A 1 12.76 7.45 3.16
C ASN A 1 11.89 8.69 3.37
N SER A 2 11.41 9.33 2.30
CA SER A 2 10.48 10.48 2.38
C SER A 2 9.32 10.27 1.39
N TYR A 3 8.76 9.06 1.40
CA TYR A 3 7.80 8.62 0.38
C TYR A 3 6.35 8.96 0.73
N ILE A 4 6.04 8.92 2.03
CA ILE A 4 4.69 9.20 2.57
C ILE A 4 4.78 10.31 3.61
N TYR A 5 5.73 10.18 4.53
CA TYR A 5 5.98 11.19 5.56
C TYR A 5 7.10 12.12 5.15
N ASP A 6 6.89 13.40 5.40
CA ASP A 6 7.90 14.43 5.25
C ASP A 6 9.09 14.16 6.18
N ARG A 7 10.30 14.47 5.69
CA ARG A 7 11.55 14.21 6.41
C ARG A 7 11.59 14.92 7.76
N VAL A 8 11.01 16.11 7.89
CA VAL A 8 10.95 16.86 9.16
C VAL A 8 10.11 16.10 10.19
N LEU A 9 9.00 15.50 9.76
CA LEU A 9 8.12 14.72 10.64
C LEU A 9 8.82 13.47 11.16
N THR A 10 9.50 12.73 10.29
CA THR A 10 10.23 11.51 10.68
C THR A 10 11.43 11.83 11.54
N GLN A 11 12.22 12.85 11.19
CA GLN A 11 13.39 13.25 11.96
C GLN A 11 13.01 13.73 13.36
N THR A 12 11.95 14.53 13.48
CA THR A 12 11.46 14.99 14.80
C THR A 12 11.05 13.80 15.67
N THR A 13 10.48 12.76 15.07
CA THR A 13 10.09 11.53 15.77
C THR A 13 11.31 10.74 16.22
N GLU A 14 12.30 10.54 15.33
CA GLU A 14 13.56 9.87 15.64
C GLU A 14 14.30 10.58 16.79
N GLU A 15 14.42 11.90 16.73
CA GLU A 15 15.07 12.71 17.79
C GLU A 15 14.32 12.67 19.13
N LEU A 16 12.98 12.60 19.12
CA LEU A 16 12.19 12.53 20.34
C LEU A 16 12.36 11.17 21.04
N LEU A 17 12.55 10.12 20.24
CA LEU A 17 12.58 8.73 20.68
C LEU A 17 14.00 8.16 20.84
N ALA A 18 15.04 8.83 20.34
CA ALA A 18 16.43 8.34 20.27
C ALA A 18 16.94 7.72 21.58
N ASP A 19 16.58 8.32 22.73
CA ASP A 19 17.09 7.91 24.05
C ASP A 19 16.13 6.98 24.81
N LYS A 20 15.07 6.48 24.15
CA LYS A 20 13.97 5.75 24.81
C LYS A 20 13.81 4.38 24.19
N ASN A 21 14.19 3.36 24.97
CA ASN A 21 14.00 1.97 24.56
C ASN A 21 12.58 1.47 24.84
N GLU A 22 11.97 1.96 25.92
CA GLU A 22 10.59 1.66 26.30
C GLU A 22 9.91 2.93 26.84
N ILE A 23 8.61 3.06 26.58
CA ILE A 23 7.81 4.22 26.99
C ILE A 23 6.57 3.72 27.72
N PRO A 24 6.47 3.94 29.03
CA PRO A 24 5.23 3.70 29.77
C PRO A 24 4.10 4.59 29.24
N GLU A 25 2.90 4.03 29.12
CA GLU A 25 1.72 4.71 28.54
C GLU A 25 1.41 6.07 29.18
N LYS A 26 1.65 6.22 30.49
CA LYS A 26 1.47 7.51 31.21
C LYS A 26 2.28 8.68 30.63
N TYR A 27 3.34 8.41 29.87
CA TYR A 27 4.17 9.42 29.22
C TYR A 27 3.78 9.67 27.75
N LEU A 28 2.83 8.90 27.20
CA LEU A 28 2.43 9.02 25.80
C LEU A 28 1.92 10.43 25.47
N LEU A 29 1.04 10.98 26.31
CA LEU A 29 0.50 12.33 26.09
C LEU A 29 1.61 13.39 26.06
N GLN A 30 2.56 13.32 26.99
CA GLN A 30 3.68 14.26 27.05
C GLN A 30 4.56 14.20 25.80
N LEU A 31 4.78 13.00 25.26
CA LEU A 31 5.54 12.82 24.02
C LEU A 31 4.79 13.37 22.81
N VAL A 32 3.48 13.14 22.74
CA VAL A 32 2.64 13.70 21.68
C VAL A 32 2.66 15.23 21.72
N GLU A 33 2.52 15.83 22.90
CA GLU A 33 2.60 17.28 23.08
C GLU A 33 3.98 17.84 22.69
N ALA A 34 5.05 17.18 23.14
CA ALA A 34 6.42 17.57 22.80
C ALA A 34 6.69 17.47 21.29
N TYR A 35 6.20 16.42 20.64
CA TYR A 35 6.28 16.26 19.18
C TYR A 35 5.60 17.42 18.45
N TYR A 36 4.32 17.69 18.74
CA TYR A 36 3.60 18.76 18.06
C TYR A 36 4.16 20.16 18.35
N SER A 37 4.72 20.38 19.55
CA SER A 37 5.41 21.62 19.88
C SER A 37 6.65 21.82 18.99
N ARG A 38 7.46 20.78 18.77
CA ARG A 38 8.62 20.84 17.86
C ARG A 38 8.21 21.04 16.40
N ILE A 39 7.18 20.34 15.94
CA ILE A 39 6.66 20.49 14.56
C ILE A 39 6.16 21.93 14.32
N LYS A 40 5.43 22.53 15.27
CA LYS A 40 4.97 23.92 15.16
C LYS A 40 6.12 24.93 15.03
N GLN A 41 7.28 24.63 15.60
CA GLN A 41 8.45 25.49 15.50
C GLN A 41 9.23 25.28 14.19
N ALA A 42 9.20 24.04 13.66
CA ALA A 42 9.97 23.65 12.49
C ALA A 42 9.23 23.86 11.15
N CYS A 43 7.89 23.92 11.16
CA CYS A 43 7.08 24.01 9.95
C CYS A 43 6.40 25.37 9.80
N SER A 44 6.26 25.85 8.55
CA SER A 44 5.39 26.99 8.24
C SER A 44 3.95 26.53 8.04
N ASP A 45 3.03 27.31 8.58
CA ASP A 45 1.59 27.16 8.38
C ASP A 45 1.06 27.89 7.12
N ASP A 46 1.93 28.44 6.26
CA ASP A 46 1.49 29.22 5.09
C ASP A 46 0.67 28.39 4.09
N GLU A 47 1.14 27.17 3.78
CA GLU A 47 0.43 26.28 2.85
C GLU A 47 -0.92 25.83 3.43
N SER A 48 -0.95 25.49 4.73
CA SER A 48 -2.18 25.07 5.41
C SER A 48 -3.20 26.22 5.48
N ARG A 49 -2.76 27.46 5.76
CA ARG A 49 -3.61 28.65 5.70
C ARG A 49 -4.17 28.91 4.30
N GLY A 50 -3.35 28.74 3.26
CA GLY A 50 -3.78 28.88 1.86
C GLY A 50 -4.88 27.90 1.50
N ILE A 51 -4.70 26.62 1.84
CA ILE A 51 -5.72 25.58 1.63
C ILE A 51 -7.00 25.90 2.42
N LEU A 52 -6.87 26.30 3.69
CA LEU A 52 -8.02 26.63 4.53
C LEU A 52 -8.83 27.82 3.98
N ALA A 53 -8.14 28.82 3.43
CA ALA A 53 -8.76 29.95 2.75
C ALA A 53 -9.51 29.51 1.48
N ALA A 54 -8.91 28.65 0.66
CA ALA A 54 -9.57 28.07 -0.51
C ALA A 54 -10.81 27.25 -0.15
N VAL A 55 -10.75 26.43 0.91
CA VAL A 55 -11.92 25.68 1.42
C VAL A 55 -13.03 26.63 1.86
N ARG A 56 -12.69 27.70 2.60
CA ARG A 56 -13.66 28.72 3.04
C ARG A 56 -14.31 29.46 1.87
N ALA A 57 -13.57 29.67 0.79
CA ALA A 57 -14.06 30.31 -0.42
C ALA A 57 -14.80 29.33 -1.37
N LEU A 58 -14.86 28.03 -1.03
CA LEU A 58 -15.36 26.97 -1.91
C LEU A 58 -14.61 26.87 -3.26
N ASP A 59 -13.32 27.25 -3.28
CA ASP A 59 -12.45 27.15 -4.45
C ASP A 59 -11.88 25.74 -4.57
N PHE A 60 -12.65 24.85 -5.20
CA PHE A 60 -12.27 23.44 -5.35
C PHE A 60 -11.06 23.22 -6.28
N GLU A 61 -10.76 24.16 -7.18
CA GLU A 61 -9.60 24.03 -8.07
C GLU A 61 -8.30 24.23 -7.29
N GLU A 62 -8.25 25.21 -6.39
CA GLU A 62 -7.10 25.40 -5.50
C GLU A 62 -6.98 24.25 -4.48
N VAL A 63 -8.10 23.81 -3.88
CA VAL A 63 -8.09 22.68 -2.93
C VAL A 63 -7.55 21.41 -3.58
N ARG A 64 -7.88 21.16 -4.85
CA ARG A 64 -7.46 19.96 -5.59
C ARG A 64 -5.95 19.91 -5.88
N LYS A 65 -5.24 21.04 -5.80
CA LYS A 65 -3.77 21.07 -5.97
C LYS A 65 -3.05 20.39 -4.81
N PHE A 66 -3.62 20.44 -3.61
CA PHE A 66 -3.07 19.75 -2.44
C PHE A 66 -3.16 18.23 -2.63
N ARG A 67 -2.03 17.55 -2.40
CA ARG A 67 -1.94 16.08 -2.41
C ARG A 67 -1.08 15.62 -1.25
N LEU A 68 -1.69 14.88 -0.32
CA LEU A 68 -0.98 14.28 0.81
C LEU A 68 0.10 13.30 0.33
N ILE A 69 -0.25 12.44 -0.63
CA ILE A 69 0.70 11.56 -1.32
C ILE A 69 0.99 12.19 -2.67
N LYS A 70 2.20 12.74 -2.84
CA LYS A 70 2.59 13.48 -4.04
C LYS A 70 2.76 12.55 -5.25
N ASP A 71 3.30 11.36 -5.04
CA ASP A 71 3.55 10.39 -6.10
C ASP A 71 2.29 9.60 -6.44
N LYS A 72 1.86 9.69 -7.71
CA LYS A 72 0.94 8.70 -8.28
C LYS A 72 1.73 7.43 -8.53
N LEU A 73 1.70 6.56 -7.54
CA LEU A 73 2.36 5.28 -7.63
C LEU A 73 1.49 4.38 -8.48
N GLU A 74 1.98 4.09 -9.67
CA GLU A 74 1.46 2.97 -10.43
C GLU A 74 1.59 1.72 -9.57
N LYS A 75 0.51 0.94 -9.56
CA LYS A 75 0.42 -0.32 -8.84
C LYS A 75 0.21 -1.43 -9.84
N VAL A 76 0.70 -2.61 -9.48
CA VAL A 76 0.49 -3.84 -10.23
C VAL A 76 -0.28 -4.81 -9.36
N ASP A 77 -1.36 -5.37 -9.87
CA ASP A 77 -2.18 -6.34 -9.14
C ASP A 77 -1.56 -7.74 -9.26
N ILE A 78 -1.39 -8.39 -8.12
CA ILE A 78 -0.79 -9.72 -8.00
C ILE A 78 -1.70 -10.59 -7.15
N PHE A 79 -2.15 -11.72 -7.70
CA PHE A 79 -2.90 -12.73 -6.96
C PHE A 79 -1.93 -13.65 -6.22
N VAL A 80 -2.19 -13.88 -4.93
CA VAL A 80 -1.35 -14.69 -4.06
C VAL A 80 -2.16 -15.86 -3.50
N GLU A 81 -1.76 -17.08 -3.85
CA GLU A 81 -2.39 -18.32 -3.40
C GLU A 81 -1.98 -18.65 -1.95
N LEU A 82 -2.46 -17.85 -0.99
CA LEU A 82 -2.04 -17.92 0.42
C LEU A 82 -2.52 -19.17 1.15
N ASN A 83 -3.61 -19.78 0.69
CA ASN A 83 -4.24 -20.95 1.32
C ASN A 83 -5.13 -21.70 0.32
N ASP A 84 -5.79 -22.77 0.78
CA ASP A 84 -6.64 -23.62 -0.05
C ASP A 84 -7.88 -22.90 -0.59
N GLU A 85 -8.42 -21.91 0.13
CA GLU A 85 -9.51 -21.06 -0.38
C GLU A 85 -9.01 -20.23 -1.56
N ALA A 86 -7.81 -19.64 -1.46
CA ALA A 86 -7.19 -18.89 -2.54
C ALA A 86 -6.96 -19.78 -3.78
N ALA A 87 -6.52 -21.02 -3.59
CA ALA A 87 -6.34 -21.98 -4.68
C ALA A 87 -7.65 -22.32 -5.38
N THR A 88 -8.72 -22.50 -4.60
CA THR A 88 -10.07 -22.73 -5.14
C THR A 88 -10.55 -21.53 -5.95
N VAL A 89 -10.39 -20.31 -5.41
CA VAL A 89 -10.76 -19.06 -6.07
C VAL A 89 -9.95 -18.85 -7.35
N TRP A 90 -8.67 -19.22 -7.35
CA TRP A 90 -7.82 -19.15 -8.53
C TRP A 90 -8.29 -20.12 -9.62
N SER A 91 -8.60 -21.37 -9.25
CA SER A 91 -9.16 -22.34 -10.18
C SER A 91 -10.47 -21.85 -10.80
N GLU A 92 -11.41 -21.33 -10.01
CA GLU A 92 -12.64 -20.72 -10.52
C GLU A 92 -12.38 -19.58 -11.51
N TYR A 93 -11.32 -18.77 -11.28
CA TYR A 93 -10.93 -17.69 -12.18
C TYR A 93 -10.46 -18.23 -13.54
N LEU A 94 -9.65 -19.29 -13.56
CA LEU A 94 -9.20 -19.93 -14.79
C LEU A 94 -10.35 -20.55 -15.58
N GLU A 95 -11.38 -21.06 -14.91
CA GLU A 95 -12.57 -21.63 -15.55
C GLU A 95 -13.41 -20.57 -16.30
N LEU A 96 -13.25 -19.28 -16.01
CA LEU A 96 -13.96 -18.20 -16.72
C LEU A 96 -13.65 -18.17 -18.21
N ASP A 97 -12.45 -18.58 -18.62
CA ASP A 97 -12.06 -18.58 -20.03
C ASP A 97 -12.80 -19.62 -20.87
N LYS A 98 -13.41 -20.63 -20.23
CA LYS A 98 -14.28 -21.60 -20.90
C LYS A 98 -15.65 -21.02 -21.26
N ILE A 99 -16.03 -19.89 -20.66
CA ILE A 99 -17.31 -19.22 -20.95
C ILE A 99 -17.16 -18.36 -22.21
N ALA A 100 -17.69 -18.82 -23.34
CA ALA A 100 -17.57 -18.12 -24.62
C ALA A 100 -18.24 -16.73 -24.62
N ASP A 101 -19.45 -16.62 -24.05
CA ASP A 101 -20.17 -15.34 -24.01
C ASP A 101 -19.53 -14.36 -23.01
N ARG A 102 -19.25 -13.14 -23.48
CA ARG A 102 -18.57 -12.10 -22.69
C ARG A 102 -19.42 -11.57 -21.53
N PHE A 103 -20.74 -11.54 -21.67
CA PHE A 103 -21.63 -11.02 -20.64
C PHE A 103 -21.79 -12.05 -19.53
N ASP A 104 -21.94 -13.32 -19.88
CA ASP A 104 -21.98 -14.43 -18.94
C ASP A 104 -20.66 -14.57 -18.19
N ARG A 105 -19.51 -14.46 -18.89
CA ARG A 105 -18.18 -14.46 -18.25
C ARG A 105 -18.04 -13.31 -17.24
N ARG A 106 -18.46 -12.11 -17.63
CA ARG A 106 -18.44 -10.93 -16.74
C ARG A 106 -19.35 -11.12 -15.54
N LEU A 107 -20.53 -11.72 -15.72
CA LEU A 107 -21.47 -11.99 -14.64
C LEU A 107 -20.91 -13.04 -13.67
N ALA A 108 -20.29 -14.11 -14.19
CA ALA A 108 -19.62 -15.13 -13.41
C ALA A 108 -18.48 -14.52 -12.56
N PHE A 109 -17.59 -13.72 -13.17
CA PHE A 109 -16.54 -13.02 -12.41
C PHE A 109 -17.11 -12.11 -11.32
N LYS A 110 -18.17 -11.34 -11.62
CA LYS A 110 -18.82 -10.47 -10.63
C LYS A 110 -19.27 -11.22 -9.37
N ARG A 111 -19.71 -12.48 -9.50
CA ARG A 111 -20.14 -13.31 -8.35
C ARG A 111 -18.97 -13.69 -7.45
N MET A 112 -17.81 -13.98 -8.01
CA MET A 112 -16.60 -14.35 -7.24
C MET A 112 -15.68 -13.16 -6.90
N ARG A 113 -15.92 -11.97 -7.49
CA ARG A 113 -15.06 -10.77 -7.41
C ARG A 113 -14.59 -10.46 -5.99
N GLY A 114 -15.49 -10.48 -5.02
CA GLY A 114 -15.16 -10.20 -3.62
C GLY A 114 -14.14 -11.19 -3.05
N ARG A 115 -14.30 -12.48 -3.35
CA ARG A 115 -13.35 -13.54 -2.95
C ARG A 115 -12.02 -13.40 -3.67
N PHE A 116 -12.07 -13.11 -4.98
CA PHE A 116 -10.88 -12.92 -5.80
C PHE A 116 -9.97 -11.81 -5.26
N PHE A 117 -10.52 -10.61 -5.06
CA PHE A 117 -9.72 -9.46 -4.61
C PHE A 117 -9.26 -9.54 -3.14
N ARG A 118 -9.74 -10.50 -2.33
CA ARG A 118 -9.17 -10.75 -1.00
C ARG A 118 -7.74 -11.26 -1.05
N TYR A 119 -7.36 -11.90 -2.15
CA TYR A 119 -6.04 -12.49 -2.36
C TYR A 119 -5.20 -11.68 -3.36
N VAL A 120 -5.65 -10.47 -3.71
CA VAL A 120 -4.90 -9.58 -4.61
C VAL A 120 -4.18 -8.52 -3.78
N VAL A 121 -2.88 -8.43 -3.97
CA VAL A 121 -2.05 -7.34 -3.44
C VAL A 121 -1.60 -6.43 -4.59
N SER A 122 -1.52 -5.13 -4.30
CA SER A 122 -1.20 -4.11 -5.31
C SER A 122 0.04 -3.30 -4.91
N PRO A 123 1.25 -3.91 -4.91
CA PRO A 123 2.48 -3.19 -4.62
C PRO A 123 2.75 -2.12 -5.69
N SER A 124 3.60 -1.14 -5.35
CA SER A 124 4.08 -0.16 -6.31
C SER A 124 4.85 -0.84 -7.44
N THR A 125 4.47 -0.58 -8.69
CA THR A 125 5.11 -1.15 -9.89
C THR A 125 6.61 -0.90 -9.89
N THR A 126 7.05 0.31 -9.55
CA THR A 126 8.47 0.69 -9.48
C THR A 126 9.25 -0.16 -8.47
N LYS A 127 8.65 -0.50 -7.33
CA LYS A 127 9.30 -1.35 -6.32
C LYS A 127 9.24 -2.81 -6.69
N ALA A 128 8.13 -3.27 -7.26
CA ALA A 128 7.91 -4.66 -7.60
C ALA A 128 8.66 -5.09 -8.86
N GLN A 129 9.13 -4.16 -9.70
CA GLN A 129 9.74 -4.42 -11.01
C GLN A 129 10.86 -5.48 -10.97
N SER A 130 11.64 -5.51 -9.89
CA SER A 130 12.76 -6.45 -9.73
C SER A 130 12.36 -7.86 -9.30
N ASN A 131 11.09 -8.09 -8.92
CA ASN A 131 10.60 -9.38 -8.44
C ASN A 131 9.16 -9.66 -8.89
N LEU A 132 8.80 -9.30 -10.13
CA LEU A 132 7.45 -9.53 -10.64
C LEU A 132 7.22 -11.03 -10.90
N PRO A 133 6.14 -11.63 -10.36
CA PRO A 133 5.81 -13.01 -10.65
C PRO A 133 5.33 -13.19 -12.10
N PRO A 134 5.26 -14.44 -12.59
CA PRO A 134 4.75 -14.72 -13.91
C PRO A 134 3.31 -14.26 -14.08
N GLU A 135 2.92 -14.02 -15.33
CA GLU A 135 1.55 -13.67 -15.69
C GLU A 135 0.82 -14.92 -16.20
N VAL A 136 -0.36 -15.18 -15.66
CA VAL A 136 -1.22 -16.31 -15.99
C VAL A 136 -2.63 -15.77 -16.23
N ASN A 137 -3.18 -16.00 -17.42
CA ASN A 137 -4.49 -15.49 -17.86
C ASN A 137 -4.69 -13.98 -17.57
N GLY A 138 -3.67 -13.17 -17.90
CA GLY A 138 -3.70 -11.72 -17.75
C GLY A 138 -3.56 -11.21 -16.30
N MET A 139 -3.22 -12.09 -15.36
CA MET A 139 -3.03 -11.75 -13.95
C MET A 139 -1.66 -12.20 -13.46
N ARG A 140 -0.96 -11.35 -12.71
CA ARG A 140 0.29 -11.74 -12.05
C ARG A 140 -0.04 -12.70 -10.91
N TYR A 141 0.65 -13.84 -10.86
CA TYR A 141 0.22 -14.96 -10.02
C TYR A 141 1.38 -15.57 -9.23
N VAL A 142 1.18 -15.71 -7.91
CA VAL A 142 2.08 -16.42 -7.00
C VAL A 142 1.35 -17.66 -6.49
N GLY A 143 1.78 -18.84 -6.96
CA GLY A 143 1.27 -20.12 -6.46
C GLY A 143 1.91 -20.52 -5.13
N GLN A 144 1.29 -21.46 -4.41
CA GLN A 144 1.78 -21.92 -3.10
C GLN A 144 3.26 -22.34 -3.09
N GLN A 145 3.73 -22.98 -4.16
CA GLN A 145 5.13 -23.43 -4.27
C GLN A 145 6.15 -22.29 -4.31
N GLN A 146 5.74 -21.12 -4.82
CA GLN A 146 6.58 -19.94 -4.95
C GLN A 146 6.31 -18.91 -3.85
N LEU A 147 5.42 -19.22 -2.90
CA LEU A 147 4.97 -18.27 -1.90
C LEU A 147 6.14 -17.71 -1.07
N ASN A 148 7.08 -18.58 -0.69
CA ASN A 148 8.28 -18.16 0.06
C ASN A 148 9.21 -17.23 -0.71
N GLU A 149 9.20 -17.25 -2.04
CA GLU A 149 10.04 -16.41 -2.90
C GLU A 149 9.43 -15.00 -3.08
N TYR A 150 8.11 -14.92 -3.20
CA TYR A 150 7.41 -13.66 -3.54
C TYR A 150 6.65 -13.03 -2.38
N TYR A 151 6.41 -13.75 -1.29
CA TYR A 151 5.55 -13.30 -0.21
C TYR A 151 6.12 -13.62 1.17
N ASP A 152 5.95 -12.67 2.08
CA ASP A 152 6.27 -12.76 3.49
C ASP A 152 4.97 -12.59 4.27
N LEU A 153 4.68 -13.45 5.24
CA LEU A 153 3.39 -13.44 5.94
C LEU A 153 3.23 -12.20 6.84
N ASP A 154 4.33 -11.63 7.31
CA ASP A 154 4.30 -10.48 8.21
C ASP A 154 4.35 -9.15 7.44
N THR A 155 5.16 -9.10 6.37
CA THR A 155 5.47 -7.85 5.64
C THR A 155 4.87 -7.77 4.23
N GLY A 156 4.32 -8.87 3.71
CA GLY A 156 3.63 -8.94 2.43
C GLY A 156 4.53 -9.22 1.23
N PHE A 157 4.23 -8.61 0.08
CA PHE A 157 4.93 -8.89 -1.18
C PHE A 157 6.42 -8.47 -1.13
N LYS A 158 7.30 -9.40 -1.50
CA LYS A 158 8.76 -9.19 -1.56
C LYS A 158 9.12 -8.44 -2.84
N THR A 159 9.56 -7.20 -2.71
CA THR A 159 9.92 -6.34 -3.86
C THR A 159 11.30 -6.63 -4.43
N THR A 160 12.17 -7.26 -3.64
CA THR A 160 13.50 -7.70 -4.05
C THR A 160 13.54 -9.22 -4.02
N PRO A 161 14.13 -9.88 -5.03
CA PRO A 161 14.28 -11.32 -5.00
C PRO A 161 15.14 -11.72 -3.79
N SER A 162 14.74 -12.78 -3.10
CA SER A 162 15.56 -13.35 -2.03
C SER A 162 16.90 -13.77 -2.64
N SER A 163 18.00 -13.15 -2.19
CA SER A 163 19.34 -13.54 -2.61
C SER A 163 19.56 -15.00 -2.22
N THR A 164 19.51 -15.91 -3.20
CA THR A 164 20.08 -17.24 -3.02
C THR A 164 21.59 -17.04 -2.95
N ILE A 165 22.12 -16.97 -1.73
CA ILE A 165 23.56 -17.13 -1.50
C ILE A 165 23.85 -18.59 -1.86
N TRP A 166 24.52 -18.79 -2.99
CA TRP A 166 25.23 -20.02 -3.31
C TRP A 166 26.66 -19.92 -2.77
#